data_AF-A0A955BIM4-F1
#
_entry.id   AF-A0A955BIM4-F1
#
_cell.length_a   1.000
_cell.length_b   1.000
_cell.length_c   1.000
_cell.angle_alpha   90.00
_cell.angle_beta   90.00
_cell.angle_gamma   90.00
#
_symmetry.space_group_name_H-M   'P 1'
#
loop_
_entity.id
_entity.type
_entity.pdbx_description
1 polymer ?
#
loop_
_entity_poly.entity_id
_entity_poly.type
_entity_poly.pdbx_seq_one_letter_code
_entity_poly.pdbx_strand_id
1 'polypeptide(L)'
;MLERFLLLWLVLSSALAFAWTRLLPGVPDPFGKAISGIYLPWLIVVTMFAIGWMLPRDEIRQVAKRWPMVLCGTAVQYLTMPTLAYIVARLCGFQGDLLIGMVMVGAVPGAMASNVLTLLARGNASFSVSLTTLATLLSPLAVPLAMQVFLHARP
;
A
#
# COMPACT_ATOMS: atom_id res chain seq x y z
N MET A 1 10.45 -18.68 -9.11
CA MET A 1 10.98 -18.21 -10.41
C MET A 1 10.21 -16.98 -10.94
N LEU A 2 8.89 -16.90 -10.74
CA LEU A 2 8.06 -15.74 -11.17
C LEU A 2 8.39 -14.42 -10.44
N GLU A 3 8.64 -14.48 -9.13
CA GLU A 3 8.92 -13.30 -8.28
C GLU A 3 10.13 -12.48 -8.77
N ARG A 4 11.12 -13.12 -9.39
CA ARG A 4 12.33 -12.44 -9.88
C ARG A 4 12.05 -11.48 -11.03
N PHE A 5 10.97 -11.74 -11.79
CA PHE A 5 10.57 -10.91 -12.93
C PHE A 5 9.41 -9.97 -12.59
N LEU A 6 8.93 -9.96 -11.34
CA LEU A 6 7.74 -9.21 -10.95
C LEU A 6 7.95 -7.70 -11.16
N LEU A 7 9.12 -7.17 -10.77
CA LEU A 7 9.49 -5.77 -11.05
C LEU A 7 9.57 -5.48 -12.55
N LEU A 8 10.09 -6.42 -13.34
CA LEU A 8 10.18 -6.27 -14.79
C LEU A 8 8.78 -6.23 -15.43
N TRP A 9 7.87 -7.11 -15.02
CA TRP A 9 6.47 -7.10 -15.45
C TRP A 9 5.72 -5.84 -15.00
N LEU A 10 6.00 -5.33 -13.80
CA LEU A 10 5.42 -4.08 -13.30
C LEU A 10 5.85 -2.89 -14.17
N VAL A 11 7.14 -2.78 -14.48
CA VAL A 11 7.67 -1.71 -15.33
C VAL A 11 7.13 -1.83 -16.76
N LEU A 12 7.13 -3.04 -17.33
CA LEU A 12 6.60 -3.29 -18.67
C LEU A 12 5.10 -2.97 -18.77
N SER A 13 4.30 -3.39 -17.79
CA SER A 13 2.86 -3.12 -17.79
C SER A 13 2.55 -1.63 -17.58
N SER A 14 3.31 -0.92 -16.74
CA SER A 14 3.20 0.53 -16.60
C SER A 14 3.59 1.28 -17.89
N ALA A 15 4.65 0.84 -18.56
CA ALA A 15 5.08 1.44 -19.83
C ALA A 15 4.07 1.18 -20.95
N LEU A 16 3.53 -0.05 -21.01
CA LEU A 16 2.47 -0.42 -21.92
C LEU A 16 1.21 0.43 -21.69
N ALA A 17 0.78 0.60 -20.43
CA ALA A 17 -0.37 1.44 -20.09
C ALA A 17 -0.16 2.91 -20.51
N PHE A 18 1.04 3.46 -20.32
CA PHE A 18 1.37 4.83 -20.74
C PHE A 18 1.40 4.99 -22.26
N ALA A 19 1.89 3.97 -22.98
CA ALA A 19 2.00 3.99 -24.44
C ALA A 19 0.71 3.59 -25.16
N TRP A 20 -0.23 2.93 -24.48
CA TRP A 20 -1.44 2.36 -25.07
C TRP A 20 -2.28 3.40 -25.80
N THR A 21 -2.63 4.51 -25.12
CA THR A 21 -3.39 5.62 -25.69
C THR A 21 -2.62 6.35 -26.81
N ARG A 22 -1.28 6.25 -26.85
CA ARG A 22 -0.44 6.81 -27.94
C ARG A 22 -0.30 5.89 -29.14
N LEU A 23 -0.33 4.57 -28.95
CA LEU A 23 -0.07 3.57 -29.99
C LEU A 23 -1.34 3.17 -30.75
N LEU A 24 -2.52 3.20 -30.12
CA LEU A 24 -3.77 2.71 -30.71
C LEU A 24 -4.94 3.70 -30.48
N PRO A 25 -4.94 4.88 -31.14
CA PRO A 25 -6.07 5.80 -31.05
C PRO A 25 -7.34 5.15 -31.64
N GLY A 26 -8.34 4.88 -30.80
CA GLY A 26 -9.66 4.35 -31.19
C GLY A 26 -9.98 2.94 -30.71
N VAL A 27 -9.02 2.22 -30.11
CA VAL A 27 -9.30 0.96 -29.40
C VAL A 27 -9.70 1.30 -27.95
N PRO A 28 -10.71 0.64 -27.35
CA PRO A 28 -11.06 0.90 -25.95
C PRO A 28 -9.89 0.61 -25.02
N ASP A 29 -9.45 1.63 -24.27
CA ASP A 29 -8.31 1.54 -23.34
C ASP A 29 -8.68 0.69 -22.11
N PRO A 30 -8.12 -0.53 -21.93
CA PRO A 30 -8.41 -1.36 -20.77
C PRO A 30 -7.91 -0.75 -19.45
N PHE A 31 -6.96 0.19 -19.54
CA PHE A 31 -6.43 0.97 -18.41
C PHE A 31 -7.22 2.26 -18.15
N GLY A 32 -8.12 2.65 -19.06
CA GLY A 32 -8.93 3.85 -18.93
C GLY A 32 -9.95 3.75 -17.80
N LYS A 33 -10.34 4.90 -17.22
CA LYS A 33 -11.24 4.99 -16.05
C LYS A 33 -12.55 4.21 -16.22
N ALA A 34 -13.06 4.08 -17.45
CA ALA A 34 -14.31 3.38 -17.73
C ALA A 34 -14.26 1.87 -17.46
N ILE A 35 -13.13 1.24 -17.75
CA ILE A 35 -12.91 -0.21 -17.54
C ILE A 35 -12.28 -0.40 -16.16
N SER A 36 -11.21 0.32 -15.85
CA SER A 36 -10.49 0.15 -14.58
C SER A 36 -11.34 0.51 -13.36
N GLY A 37 -12.24 1.50 -13.44
CA GLY A 37 -13.12 1.87 -12.33
C GLY A 37 -14.04 0.76 -11.85
N ILE A 38 -14.41 -0.19 -12.72
CA ILE A 38 -15.29 -1.32 -12.37
C ILE A 38 -14.48 -2.53 -11.93
N TYR A 39 -13.43 -2.91 -12.68
CA TYR A 39 -12.70 -4.16 -12.42
C TYR A 39 -11.64 -4.03 -11.31
N LEU A 40 -11.03 -2.85 -11.13
CA LEU A 40 -9.95 -2.66 -10.15
C LEU A 40 -10.41 -2.91 -8.70
N PRO A 41 -11.56 -2.39 -8.22
CA PRO A 41 -12.04 -2.67 -6.87
C PRO A 41 -12.26 -4.17 -6.63
N TRP A 42 -12.86 -4.88 -7.58
CA TRP A 42 -13.07 -6.33 -7.47
C TRP A 42 -11.76 -7.10 -7.41
N LEU A 43 -10.77 -6.71 -8.21
CA LEU A 43 -9.44 -7.33 -8.18
C LEU A 43 -8.74 -7.10 -6.83
N ILE A 44 -8.86 -5.90 -6.26
CA ILE A 44 -8.36 -5.60 -4.91
C ILE A 44 -9.09 -6.45 -3.85
N VAL A 45 -10.41 -6.58 -3.93
CA VAL A 45 -11.19 -7.40 -2.98
C VAL A 45 -10.74 -8.87 -3.03
N VAL A 46 -10.63 -9.44 -4.23
CA VAL A 46 -10.21 -10.84 -4.43
C VAL A 46 -8.79 -11.06 -3.91
N THR A 47 -7.87 -10.14 -4.22
CA THR A 47 -6.46 -10.26 -3.78
C THR A 47 -6.31 -10.09 -2.27
N MET A 48 -6.99 -9.12 -1.67
CA MET A 48 -7.00 -8.93 -0.20
C MET A 48 -7.67 -10.11 0.52
N PHE A 49 -8.73 -10.68 -0.06
CA PHE A 49 -9.37 -11.90 0.46
C PHE A 49 -8.42 -13.09 0.40
N ALA A 50 -7.72 -13.29 -0.72
CA ALA A 50 -6.73 -14.36 -0.87
C ALA A 50 -5.59 -14.22 0.15
N ILE A 51 -5.10 -13.00 0.39
CA ILE A 51 -4.08 -12.72 1.42
C ILE A 51 -4.61 -13.08 2.82
N GLY A 52 -5.84 -12.68 3.14
CA GLY A 52 -6.47 -13.01 4.42
C GLY A 52 -6.68 -14.51 4.61
N TRP A 53 -7.05 -15.22 3.54
CA TRP A 53 -7.19 -16.68 3.56
C TRP A 53 -5.87 -17.42 3.79
N MET A 54 -4.77 -16.87 3.25
CA MET A 54 -3.43 -17.42 3.41
C MET A 54 -2.80 -17.15 4.79
N LEU A 55 -3.43 -16.32 5.63
CA LEU A 55 -2.88 -15.92 6.93
C LEU A 55 -2.94 -17.08 7.95
N PRO A 56 -1.79 -17.59 8.42
CA PRO A 56 -1.75 -18.64 9.43
C PRO A 56 -2.42 -18.23 10.74
N ARG A 57 -3.16 -19.14 11.39
CA ARG A 57 -3.81 -18.87 12.70
C ARG A 57 -2.79 -18.54 13.80
N ASP A 58 -1.59 -19.08 13.70
CA ASP A 58 -0.51 -18.83 14.66
C ASP A 58 -0.03 -17.37 14.63
N GLU A 59 -0.08 -16.70 13.47
CA GLU A 59 0.25 -15.28 13.32
C GLU A 59 -0.71 -14.41 14.13
N ILE A 60 -2.02 -14.68 14.05
CA ILE A 60 -3.05 -13.98 14.83
C ILE A 60 -2.80 -14.16 16.33
N ARG A 61 -2.42 -15.37 16.75
CA ARG A 61 -2.08 -15.66 18.15
C ARG A 61 -0.83 -14.91 18.61
N GLN A 62 0.16 -14.74 17.73
CA GLN A 62 1.37 -13.96 18.03
C GLN A 62 1.08 -12.47 18.16
N VAL A 63 0.23 -11.91 17.28
CA VAL A 63 -0.26 -10.53 17.39
C VAL A 63 -0.90 -10.29 18.76
N ALA A 64 -1.81 -11.18 19.19
CA ALA A 64 -2.47 -11.07 20.49
C ALA A 64 -1.48 -11.14 21.68
N LYS A 65 -0.45 -11.99 21.60
CA LYS A 65 0.56 -12.11 22.65
C LYS A 65 1.50 -10.90 22.75
N ARG A 66 1.82 -10.26 21.63
CA ARG A 66 2.79 -9.15 21.54
C ARG A 66 2.13 -7.81 21.22
N TRP A 67 0.84 -7.68 21.51
CA TRP A 67 0.00 -6.54 21.13
C TRP A 67 0.60 -5.16 21.46
N PRO A 68 1.28 -4.89 22.60
CA PRO A 68 1.78 -3.53 22.86
C PRO A 68 2.96 -3.19 21.95
N MET A 69 3.82 -4.16 21.62
CA MET A 69 4.98 -3.94 20.76
C MET A 69 4.55 -3.77 19.30
N VAL A 70 3.56 -4.55 18.86
CA VAL A 70 2.99 -4.43 17.51
C VAL A 70 2.25 -3.10 17.37
N LEU A 71 1.46 -2.69 18.37
CA LEU A 71 0.73 -1.42 18.36
C LEU A 71 1.68 -0.20 18.30
N CYS A 72 2.75 -0.19 19.10
CA CYS A 72 3.77 0.86 19.02
C CYS A 72 4.41 0.92 17.62
N GLY A 73 4.77 -0.22 17.04
CA GLY A 73 5.30 -0.28 15.68
C GLY A 73 4.32 0.27 14.65
N THR A 74 3.04 -0.10 14.76
CA THR A 74 1.99 0.37 13.85
C THR A 74 1.76 1.88 14.00
N ALA A 75 1.76 2.40 15.23
CA ALA A 75 1.65 3.84 15.48
C ALA A 75 2.82 4.62 14.86
N VAL A 76 4.05 4.14 15.04
CA VAL A 76 5.23 4.74 14.41
C VAL A 76 5.14 4.68 12.89
N GLN A 77 4.67 3.58 12.31
CA GLN A 77 4.51 3.44 10.87
C GLN A 77 3.49 4.44 10.31
N TYR A 78 2.31 4.54 10.94
CA TYR A 78 1.24 5.48 10.54
C TYR A 78 1.60 6.94 10.81
N LEU A 79 2.57 7.23 11.67
CA LEU A 79 3.06 8.59 11.87
C LEU A 79 4.18 8.93 10.87
N THR A 80 5.14 8.02 10.72
CA THR A 80 6.37 8.29 9.95
C THR A 80 6.13 8.28 8.45
N MET A 81 5.38 7.30 7.92
CA MET A 81 5.18 7.16 6.47
C MET A 81 4.39 8.34 5.86
N PRO A 82 3.25 8.79 6.43
CA PRO A 82 2.54 9.94 5.92
C PRO A 82 3.32 11.24 6.06
N THR A 83 4.06 11.41 7.17
CA THR A 83 4.90 12.59 7.40
C THR A 83 6.00 12.69 6.35
N LEU A 84 6.70 11.58 6.08
CA LEU A 84 7.71 11.52 5.02
C LEU A 84 7.10 11.79 3.64
N ALA A 85 5.94 11.19 3.35
CA ALA A 85 5.24 11.43 2.08
C ALA A 85 4.86 12.91 1.91
N TYR A 86 4.39 13.56 2.98
CA TYR A 86 4.07 14.99 2.98
C TYR A 86 5.32 15.85 2.77
N ILE A 87 6.41 15.58 3.50
CA ILE A 87 7.68 16.33 3.36
C ILE A 87 8.21 16.20 1.94
N VAL A 88 8.28 14.98 1.40
CA VAL A 88 8.75 14.74 0.02
C VAL A 88 7.84 15.46 -0.98
N ALA A 89 6.52 15.37 -0.82
CA ALA A 89 5.58 16.05 -1.70
C ALA A 89 5.78 17.58 -1.69
N ARG A 90 6.04 18.17 -0.52
CA ARG A 90 6.33 19.61 -0.38
C ARG A 90 7.67 19.99 -1.01
N LEU A 91 8.71 19.17 -0.82
CA LEU A 91 10.03 19.40 -1.43
C LEU A 91 9.98 19.30 -2.96
N CYS A 92 9.16 18.39 -3.50
CA CYS A 92 8.92 18.26 -4.93
C CYS A 92 7.91 19.29 -5.49
N GLY A 93 7.34 20.16 -4.65
CA GLY A 93 6.40 21.20 -5.07
C GLY A 93 5.02 20.68 -5.50
N PHE A 94 4.61 19.50 -5.05
CA PHE A 94 3.31 18.93 -5.38
C PHE A 94 2.16 19.73 -4.76
N GLN A 95 1.16 20.08 -5.57
CA GLN A 95 -0.01 20.87 -5.17
C GLN A 95 -1.31 20.11 -5.44
N GLY A 96 -2.38 20.50 -4.74
CA GLY A 96 -3.74 20.01 -4.96
C GLY A 96 -3.86 18.49 -4.86
N ASP A 97 -4.29 17.86 -5.94
CA ASP A 97 -4.60 16.44 -6.03
C ASP A 97 -3.35 15.54 -5.93
N LEU A 98 -2.20 16.01 -6.43
CA LEU A 98 -0.95 15.24 -6.39
C LEU A 98 -0.44 15.07 -4.95
N LEU A 99 -0.60 16.12 -4.13
CA LEU A 99 -0.27 16.08 -2.72
C LEU A 99 -1.17 15.07 -1.99
N ILE A 100 -2.49 15.11 -2.25
CA ILE A 100 -3.45 14.18 -1.66
C ILE A 100 -3.09 12.74 -2.01
N GLY A 101 -2.80 12.47 -3.28
CA GLY A 101 -2.37 11.15 -3.75
C GLY A 101 -1.10 10.67 -3.04
N MET A 102 -0.08 11.54 -2.91
CA MET A 102 1.18 11.18 -2.28
C MET A 102 1.03 10.86 -0.79
N VAL A 103 0.28 11.69 -0.05
CA VAL A 103 0.02 11.42 1.38
C VAL A 103 -0.87 10.19 1.54
N MET A 104 -1.83 9.94 0.65
CA MET A 104 -2.63 8.70 0.66
C MET A 104 -1.74 7.46 0.49
N VAL A 105 -0.78 7.49 -0.44
CA VAL A 105 0.18 6.39 -0.62
C VAL A 105 0.98 6.13 0.66
N GLY A 106 1.38 7.19 1.39
CA GLY A 106 2.08 7.06 2.66
C GLY A 106 1.19 6.60 3.84
N ALA A 107 -0.12 6.84 3.76
CA ALA A 107 -1.09 6.48 4.80
C ALA A 107 -1.58 5.03 4.68
N VAL A 108 -1.61 4.46 3.48
CA VAL A 108 -2.05 3.07 3.28
C VAL A 108 -1.03 2.11 3.93
N PRO A 109 -1.49 1.04 4.62
CA PRO A 109 -0.61 0.06 5.25
C PRO A 109 0.35 -0.59 4.24
N GLY A 110 1.52 -0.99 4.75
CA GLY A 110 2.60 -1.58 3.94
C GLY A 110 2.22 -2.92 3.30
N ALA A 111 2.80 -3.21 2.14
CA ALA A 111 2.53 -4.42 1.36
C ALA A 111 3.23 -5.67 1.92
N MET A 112 2.63 -6.85 1.73
CA MET A 112 3.13 -8.17 2.16
C MET A 112 4.55 -8.52 1.67
N ALA A 113 5.06 -7.83 0.64
CA ALA A 113 6.44 -7.97 0.17
C ALA A 113 7.48 -7.63 1.25
N SER A 114 7.13 -6.77 2.22
CA SER A 114 8.00 -6.42 3.35
C SER A 114 8.38 -7.63 4.22
N ASN A 115 7.51 -8.64 4.31
CA ASN A 115 7.74 -9.84 5.12
C ASN A 115 8.87 -10.70 4.54
N VAL A 116 8.91 -10.84 3.21
CA VAL A 116 9.98 -11.56 2.51
C VAL A 116 11.30 -10.80 2.62
N LEU A 117 11.27 -9.46 2.47
CA LEU A 117 12.46 -8.62 2.63
C LEU A 117 13.03 -8.69 4.06
N THR A 118 12.17 -8.71 5.07
CA THR A 118 12.58 -8.87 6.47
C THR A 118 13.25 -10.21 6.70
N LEU A 119 12.71 -11.29 6.10
CA LEU A 119 13.31 -12.61 6.17
C LEU A 119 14.71 -12.64 5.52
N LEU A 120 14.85 -12.02 4.34
CA LEU A 120 16.14 -11.89 3.64
C LEU A 120 17.15 -11.06 4.43
N ALA A 121 16.69 -10.03 5.13
CA ALA A 121 17.50 -9.18 6.01
C ALA A 121 17.87 -9.86 7.34
N ARG A 122 17.50 -11.14 7.55
CA ARG A 122 17.64 -11.87 8.82
C ARG A 122 16.91 -11.21 10.00
N GLY A 123 15.87 -10.43 9.70
CA GLY A 123 14.99 -9.81 10.69
C GLY A 123 13.94 -10.79 11.21
N ASN A 124 13.13 -10.32 12.16
CA ASN A 124 12.04 -11.12 12.70
C ASN A 124 10.82 -11.10 11.76
N ALA A 125 10.73 -12.09 10.88
CA ALA A 125 9.62 -12.22 9.93
C ALA A 125 8.25 -12.27 10.62
N SER A 126 8.13 -12.99 11.73
CA SER A 126 6.85 -13.08 12.48
C SER A 126 6.41 -11.74 13.06
N PHE A 127 7.36 -10.88 13.47
CA PHE A 127 7.03 -9.52 13.87
C PHE A 127 6.57 -8.65 12.69
N SER A 128 7.21 -8.77 11.52
CA SER A 128 6.80 -8.05 10.29
C SER A 128 5.39 -8.44 9.83
N VAL A 129 5.07 -9.73 9.85
CA VAL A 129 3.74 -10.21 9.45
C VAL A 129 2.68 -9.77 10.46
N SER A 130 2.98 -9.85 11.77
CA SER A 130 2.10 -9.36 12.83
C SER A 130 1.82 -7.85 12.71
N LEU A 131 2.86 -7.06 12.43
CA LEU A 131 2.77 -5.61 12.21
C LEU A 131 1.91 -5.28 11.00
N THR A 132 2.15 -5.96 9.86
CA THR A 132 1.40 -5.75 8.62
C THR A 132 -0.07 -6.14 8.79
N THR A 133 -0.34 -7.23 9.50
CA THR A 133 -1.71 -7.69 9.81
C THR A 133 -2.45 -6.66 10.65
N LEU A 134 -1.85 -6.20 11.76
CA LEU A 134 -2.47 -5.19 12.62
C LEU A 134 -2.67 -3.87 11.88
N ALA A 135 -1.69 -3.44 11.08
CA ALA A 135 -1.80 -2.22 10.28
C ALA A 135 -2.94 -2.34 9.25
N THR A 136 -3.11 -3.49 8.61
CA THR A 136 -4.20 -3.74 7.65
C THR A 136 -5.56 -3.72 8.33
N LEU A 137 -5.69 -4.31 9.53
CA LEU A 137 -6.92 -4.27 10.32
C LEU A 137 -7.28 -2.86 10.81
N LEU A 138 -6.28 -2.05 11.17
CA LEU A 138 -6.47 -0.67 11.63
C LEU A 138 -6.63 0.34 10.48
N SER A 139 -6.24 -0.03 9.26
CA SER A 139 -6.27 0.83 8.07
C SER A 139 -7.59 1.57 7.83
N PRO A 140 -8.78 0.94 7.95
CA PRO A 140 -10.05 1.62 7.73
C PRO A 140 -10.28 2.84 8.64
N LEU A 141 -9.64 2.87 9.82
CA LEU A 141 -9.70 3.99 10.75
C LEU A 141 -8.46 4.89 10.64
N ALA A 142 -7.27 4.30 10.57
CA ALA A 142 -6.00 5.01 10.58
C ALA A 142 -5.78 5.86 9.31
N VAL A 143 -6.15 5.35 8.13
CA VAL A 143 -5.99 6.07 6.85
C VAL A 143 -6.83 7.35 6.81
N PRO A 144 -8.15 7.34 7.07
CA PRO A 144 -8.95 8.56 7.09
C PRO A 144 -8.51 9.53 8.19
N LEU A 145 -8.09 9.04 9.36
CA LEU A 145 -7.56 9.91 10.42
C LEU A 145 -6.26 10.61 9.99
N ALA A 146 -5.31 9.87 9.41
CA ALA A 146 -4.08 10.46 8.87
C ALA A 146 -4.41 11.49 7.78
N MET A 147 -5.31 11.17 6.85
CA MET A 147 -5.77 12.12 5.84
C MET A 147 -6.37 13.39 6.45
N GLN A 148 -7.23 13.26 7.47
CA GLN A 148 -7.81 14.43 8.12
C GLN A 148 -6.74 15.31 8.77
N VAL A 149 -5.77 14.73 9.47
CA VAL A 149 -4.69 15.48 10.13
C VAL A 149 -3.83 16.24 9.12
N PHE A 150 -3.40 15.59 8.03
CA PHE A 150 -2.52 16.23 7.04
C PHE A 150 -3.26 17.15 6.05
N LEU A 151 -4.55 16.91 5.78
CA LEU A 151 -5.34 17.74 4.87
C LEU A 151 -6.05 18.91 5.57
N HIS A 152 -6.37 18.81 6.87
CA HIS A 152 -6.80 19.98 7.67
C HIS A 152 -5.64 20.91 8.04
N ALA A 153 -4.39 20.44 7.96
CA ALA A 153 -3.21 21.31 8.10
C ALA A 153 -2.99 22.24 6.88
N ARG A 154 -3.98 22.37 5.99
CA ARG A 154 -4.02 23.37 4.93
C ARG A 154 -4.41 24.74 5.54
N PRO A 155 -3.51 25.74 5.57
CA PRO A 155 -3.96 27.13 5.62
C PRO A 155 -4.71 27.51 4.34
#